data_AF-A0A0T6AGI7-F1
#
_entry.id   AF-A0A0T6AGI7-F1
#
_cell.length_a   1.000
_cell.length_b   1.000
_cell.length_c   1.000
_cell.angle_alpha   90.00
_cell.angle_beta   90.00
_cell.angle_gamma   90.00
#
_symmetry.space_group_name_H-M   'P 1'
#
loop_
_entity.id
_entity.type
_entity.pdbx_description
1 polymer ?
#
loop_
_entity_poly.entity_id
_entity_poly.type
_entity_poly.pdbx_seq_one_letter_code
_entity_poly.pdbx_strand_id
1 'polypeptide(L)'
;MDPRMSISRKTIEERYGRIGTGRKVLFLDGVPMSLKKMSRKLMLSYEDLIPIDGGNLPDGRFWLRFYDGDQRKVVVIEFDREMEIVGETGADIMDWLGEDYFRIHWRVFCPAGGEEWLGADMSKAKKGG
;
A
#
# COMPACT_ATOMS: atom_id res chain seq x y z
N MET A 1 -7.55 -15.67 17.39
CA MET A 1 -6.43 -14.87 16.86
C MET A 1 -5.98 -15.52 15.56
N ASP A 2 -5.79 -14.75 14.50
CA ASP A 2 -5.19 -15.29 13.27
C ASP A 2 -3.68 -15.45 13.51
N PRO A 3 -3.13 -16.67 13.48
CA PRO A 3 -1.74 -16.94 13.83
C PRO A 3 -0.72 -16.41 12.80
N ARG A 4 -1.16 -15.75 11.72
CA ARG A 4 -0.29 -15.23 10.65
C ARG A 4 -0.10 -13.71 10.68
N MET A 5 -0.68 -12.99 11.65
CA MET A 5 -0.59 -11.54 11.73
C MET A 5 0.66 -11.10 12.49
N SER A 6 1.59 -10.39 11.85
CA SER A 6 2.76 -9.84 12.52
C SER A 6 2.38 -8.70 13.46
N ILE A 7 3.30 -8.39 14.39
CA ILE A 7 3.17 -7.25 15.31
C ILE A 7 3.04 -5.94 14.52
N SER A 8 3.75 -5.80 13.40
CA SER A 8 3.72 -4.59 12.57
C SER A 8 2.36 -4.40 11.89
N ARG A 9 1.80 -5.47 11.29
CA ARG A 9 0.44 -5.43 10.75
C ARG A 9 -0.59 -5.13 11.84
N LYS A 10 -0.48 -5.79 13.00
CA LYS A 10 -1.37 -5.59 14.15
C LYS A 10 -1.36 -4.13 14.61
N THR A 11 -0.18 -3.56 14.78
CA THR A 11 -0.01 -2.14 15.17
C THR A 11 -0.68 -1.20 14.17
N ILE A 12 -0.50 -1.45 12.88
CA ILE A 12 -1.11 -0.64 11.81
C ILE A 12 -2.64 -0.78 11.83
N GLU A 13 -3.18 -2.00 11.86
CA GLU A 13 -4.63 -2.22 11.81
C GLU A 13 -5.34 -1.78 13.09
N GLU A 14 -4.69 -1.84 14.26
CA GLU A 14 -5.23 -1.30 15.51
C GLU A 14 -5.31 0.23 15.50
N ARG A 15 -4.30 0.91 14.93
CA ARG A 15 -4.24 2.38 14.94
C ARG A 15 -5.04 3.04 13.82
N TYR A 16 -5.03 2.46 12.62
CA TYR A 16 -5.58 3.09 11.41
C TYR A 16 -6.74 2.29 10.80
N GLY A 17 -7.13 1.18 11.41
CA GLY A 17 -8.15 0.28 10.88
C GLY A 17 -7.62 -0.64 9.77
N ARG A 18 -8.48 -1.56 9.35
CA ARG A 18 -8.17 -2.54 8.29
C ARG A 18 -7.81 -1.84 6.99
N ILE A 19 -6.90 -2.45 6.23
CA ILE A 19 -6.50 -1.91 4.92
C ILE A 19 -7.72 -1.67 4.02
N GLY A 20 -7.78 -0.49 3.39
CA GLY A 20 -8.86 -0.10 2.48
C GLY A 20 -10.11 0.48 3.15
N THR A 21 -10.22 0.45 4.47
CA THR A 21 -11.40 0.95 5.22
C THR A 21 -11.33 2.43 5.57
N GLY A 22 -10.18 3.07 5.37
CA GLY A 22 -10.04 4.52 5.53
C GLY A 22 -10.75 5.32 4.43
N ARG A 23 -10.66 6.64 4.54
CA ARG A 23 -11.22 7.59 3.58
C ARG A 23 -10.38 7.64 2.30
N LYS A 24 -11.03 7.93 1.17
CA LYS A 24 -10.37 8.24 -0.12
C LYS A 24 -10.21 9.74 -0.37
N VAL A 25 -10.83 10.56 0.49
CA VAL A 25 -10.78 12.02 0.46
C VAL A 25 -10.61 12.51 1.90
N LEU A 26 -9.61 13.35 2.12
CA LEU A 26 -9.34 14.01 3.39
C LEU A 26 -9.74 15.48 3.30
N PHE A 27 -10.11 16.07 4.43
CA PHE A 27 -10.45 17.49 4.52
C PHE A 27 -9.35 18.20 5.31
N LEU A 28 -8.56 19.03 4.62
CA LEU A 28 -7.55 19.87 5.23
C LEU A 28 -8.11 21.29 5.28
N ASP A 29 -8.34 21.81 6.48
CA ASP A 29 -8.98 23.12 6.71
C ASP A 29 -10.30 23.30 5.92
N GLY A 30 -11.10 22.22 5.88
CA GLY A 30 -12.39 22.20 5.16
C GLY A 30 -12.28 22.00 3.64
N VAL A 31 -11.08 21.98 3.07
CA VAL A 31 -10.86 21.75 1.65
C VAL A 31 -10.76 20.24 1.37
N PRO A 32 -11.60 19.67 0.48
CA PRO A 32 -11.51 18.27 0.10
C PRO A 32 -10.26 18.01 -0.74
N MET A 33 -9.51 16.98 -0.37
CA MET A 33 -8.26 16.58 -0.98
C MET A 33 -8.28 15.08 -1.25
N SER A 34 -8.15 14.70 -2.52
CA SER A 34 -7.96 13.29 -2.89
C SER A 34 -6.61 12.77 -2.38
N LEU A 35 -6.49 11.45 -2.19
CA LEU A 35 -5.22 10.85 -1.77
C LEU A 35 -4.07 11.24 -2.71
N LYS A 36 -4.30 11.18 -4.04
CA LYS A 36 -3.31 11.60 -5.05
C LYS A 36 -2.87 13.06 -4.88
N LYS A 37 -3.79 13.97 -4.57
CA LYS A 37 -3.48 15.39 -4.34
C LYS A 37 -2.69 15.58 -3.05
N MET A 38 -3.01 14.82 -2.00
CA MET A 38 -2.26 14.82 -0.75
C MET A 38 -0.84 14.28 -0.94
N SER A 39 -0.70 13.12 -1.59
CA SER A 39 0.61 12.52 -1.91
C SER A 39 1.52 13.48 -2.67
N ARG A 40 0.98 14.28 -3.62
CA ARG A 40 1.75 15.32 -4.31
C ARG A 40 2.26 16.41 -3.40
N LYS A 41 1.43 16.89 -2.48
CA LYS A 41 1.80 17.97 -1.57
C LYS A 41 2.82 17.52 -0.52
N LEU A 42 2.80 16.25 -0.14
CA LEU A 42 3.80 15.62 0.73
C LEU A 42 5.07 15.19 -0.02
N MET A 43 5.19 15.49 -1.32
CA MET A 43 6.30 15.02 -2.17
C MET A 43 6.44 13.49 -2.24
N LEU A 44 5.34 12.75 -2.05
CA LEU A 44 5.23 11.28 -2.11
C LEU A 44 4.61 10.81 -3.44
N SER A 45 5.00 11.39 -4.58
CA SER A 45 4.42 11.11 -5.91
C SER A 45 5.34 10.33 -6.83
N TYR A 46 5.92 9.25 -6.29
CA TYR A 46 6.69 8.29 -7.08
C TYR A 46 5.76 7.30 -7.77
N GLU A 47 6.20 6.72 -8.90
CA GLU A 47 5.37 5.82 -9.72
C GLU A 47 4.97 4.55 -8.96
N ASP A 48 5.86 4.04 -8.12
CA ASP A 48 5.65 2.82 -7.33
C ASP A 48 4.90 3.05 -6.00
N LEU A 49 4.56 4.30 -5.67
CA LEU A 49 3.73 4.60 -4.49
C LEU A 49 2.26 4.68 -4.88
N ILE A 50 1.48 3.70 -4.43
CA ILE A 50 0.05 3.60 -4.72
C ILE A 50 -0.75 3.94 -3.46
N PRO A 51 -1.45 5.10 -3.42
CA PRO A 51 -2.28 5.47 -2.29
C PRO A 51 -3.46 4.51 -2.12
N ILE A 52 -3.65 4.00 -0.91
CA ILE A 52 -4.72 3.06 -0.58
C ILE A 52 -5.88 3.81 0.07
N ASP A 53 -5.66 4.38 1.26
CA ASP A 53 -6.65 5.11 2.05
C ASP A 53 -5.97 6.08 3.03
N GLY A 54 -6.76 6.85 3.77
CA GLY A 54 -6.27 7.81 4.75
C GLY A 54 -7.30 8.12 5.84
N GLY A 55 -6.92 8.98 6.77
CA GLY A 55 -7.84 9.46 7.78
C GLY A 55 -7.30 10.58 8.64
N ASN A 56 -8.07 10.89 9.69
CA ASN A 56 -7.74 11.88 10.70
C ASN A 56 -7.49 11.15 12.02
N LEU A 57 -6.53 11.64 12.79
CA LEU A 57 -6.25 11.19 14.14
C LEU A 57 -6.91 12.11 15.18
N PRO A 58 -7.18 11.63 16.41
CA PRO A 58 -7.85 12.42 17.44
C PRO A 58 -7.10 13.69 17.87
N ASP A 59 -5.77 13.71 17.70
CA ASP A 59 -4.89 14.84 18.02
C ASP A 59 -4.79 15.88 16.88
N GLY A 60 -5.60 15.74 15.84
CA GLY A 60 -5.67 16.68 14.71
C GLY A 60 -4.63 16.44 13.63
N ARG A 61 -3.81 15.38 13.75
CA ARG A 61 -2.95 14.89 12.67
C ARG A 61 -3.76 14.11 11.63
N PHE A 62 -3.13 13.88 10.49
CA PHE A 62 -3.66 13.09 9.40
C PHE A 62 -2.76 11.90 9.15
N TRP A 63 -3.32 10.86 8.52
CA TRP A 63 -2.53 9.74 8.05
C TRP A 63 -2.91 9.36 6.62
N LEU A 64 -1.93 8.88 5.87
CA LEU A 64 -2.09 8.29 4.54
C LEU A 64 -1.41 6.94 4.50
N ARG A 65 -2.10 5.95 3.95
CA ARG A 65 -1.58 4.61 3.71
C ARG A 65 -1.37 4.41 2.23
N PHE A 66 -0.21 3.90 1.87
CA PHE A 66 0.13 3.52 0.52
C PHE A 66 0.79 2.14 0.49
N TYR A 67 0.71 1.52 -0.68
CA TYR A 67 1.60 0.43 -1.04
C TYR A 67 2.84 1.03 -1.69
N ASP A 68 4.00 0.64 -1.19
CA ASP A 68 5.30 0.92 -1.77
C ASP A 68 5.73 -0.32 -2.58
N GLY A 69 5.72 -0.20 -3.91
CA GLY A 69 6.05 -1.26 -4.84
C GLY A 69 7.52 -1.66 -4.84
N ASP A 70 8.42 -0.71 -4.57
CA ASP A 70 9.86 -0.95 -4.52
C ASP A 70 10.21 -1.76 -3.26
N GLN A 71 9.71 -1.30 -2.11
CA GLN A 71 9.96 -1.96 -0.83
C GLN A 71 9.02 -3.13 -0.55
N ARG A 72 7.96 -3.30 -1.34
CA ARG A 72 6.87 -4.27 -1.14
C ARG A 72 6.24 -4.15 0.24
N LYS A 73 5.99 -2.92 0.68
CA LYS A 73 5.44 -2.62 2.01
C LYS A 73 4.12 -1.88 1.93
N VAL A 74 3.30 -2.07 2.95
CA VAL A 74 2.25 -1.13 3.29
C VAL A 74 2.84 -0.13 4.27
N VAL A 75 2.86 1.14 3.90
CA VAL A 75 3.41 2.23 4.70
C VAL A 75 2.30 3.20 5.05
N VAL A 76 2.30 3.66 6.30
CA VAL A 76 1.44 4.73 6.80
C VAL A 76 2.31 5.90 7.19
N ILE A 77 2.03 7.06 6.60
CA ILE A 77 2.67 8.34 6.93
C ILE A 77 1.68 9.17 7.74
N GLU A 78 2.15 9.67 8.88
CA GLU A 78 1.45 10.66 9.68
C GLU A 78 2.02 12.06 9.40
N PHE A 79 1.13 13.02 9.23
CA PHE A 79 1.52 14.41 8.97
C PHE A 79 0.58 15.37 9.70
N ASP A 80 1.07 16.57 9.99
CA ASP A 80 0.29 17.61 10.65
C ASP A 80 -0.47 18.49 9.65
N ARG A 81 -1.04 19.60 10.13
CA ARG A 81 -1.79 20.55 9.30
C ARG A 81 -0.90 21.34 8.36
N GLU A 82 0.37 21.51 8.70
CA GLU A 82 1.37 22.22 7.89
C GLU A 82 1.94 21.32 6.80
N MET A 83 1.49 20.05 6.75
CA MET A 83 1.95 19.01 5.84
C MET A 83 3.37 18.52 6.13
N GLU A 84 3.84 18.72 7.36
CA GLU A 84 5.10 18.17 7.82
C GLU A 84 4.89 16.71 8.24
N ILE A 85 5.80 15.84 7.79
CA ILE A 85 5.77 14.42 8.15
C ILE A 85 6.29 14.27 9.58
N VAL A 86 5.46 13.70 10.45
CA VAL A 86 5.75 13.55 11.89
C VAL A 86 5.83 12.09 12.33
N GLY A 87 5.54 11.15 11.43
CA GLY A 87 5.64 9.73 11.72
C GLY A 87 5.55 8.88 10.46
N GLU A 88 6.21 7.73 10.53
CA GLU A 88 6.15 6.68 9.52
C GLU A 88 6.02 5.33 10.22
N THR A 89 5.21 4.45 9.67
CA THR A 89 5.15 3.05 10.10
C THR A 89 4.89 2.17 8.90
N GLY A 90 5.70 1.12 8.73
CA GLY A 90 5.58 0.19 7.61
C GLY A 90 5.53 -1.27 8.06
N ALA A 91 4.87 -2.10 7.26
CA ALA A 91 4.90 -3.55 7.39
C ALA A 91 4.96 -4.18 5.99
N ASP A 92 5.51 -5.39 5.92
CA ASP A 92 5.62 -6.15 4.66
C ASP A 92 4.22 -6.42 4.07
N ILE A 93 4.06 -6.38 2.76
CA ILE A 93 2.76 -6.66 2.13
C ILE A 93 2.33 -8.15 2.30
N MET A 94 3.29 -9.06 2.48
CA MET A 94 3.02 -10.47 2.79
C MET A 94 2.26 -10.64 4.10
N ASP A 95 2.33 -9.67 5.02
CA ASP A 95 1.54 -9.70 6.24
C ASP A 95 0.03 -9.65 5.98
N TRP A 96 -0.39 -9.04 4.87
CA TRP A 96 -1.78 -9.02 4.43
C TRP A 96 -2.12 -10.14 3.46
N LEU A 97 -1.23 -10.41 2.51
CA LEU A 97 -1.49 -11.35 1.41
C LEU A 97 -1.11 -12.79 1.73
N GLY A 98 -0.25 -13.03 2.72
CA GLY A 98 0.28 -14.36 3.03
C GLY A 98 0.85 -15.03 1.79
N GLU A 99 0.54 -16.32 1.62
CA GLU A 99 0.99 -17.12 0.47
C GLU A 99 0.33 -16.71 -0.85
N ASP A 100 -0.79 -15.98 -0.81
CA ASP A 100 -1.43 -15.43 -2.02
C ASP A 100 -0.54 -14.35 -2.67
N TYR A 101 0.42 -13.79 -1.94
CA TYR A 101 1.43 -12.88 -2.47
C TYR A 101 2.14 -13.42 -3.73
N PHE A 102 2.52 -14.71 -3.70
CA PHE A 102 3.23 -15.37 -4.80
C PHE A 102 2.32 -15.78 -5.97
N ARG A 103 1.00 -15.76 -5.74
CA ARG A 103 -0.03 -16.12 -6.74
C ARG A 103 -0.57 -14.91 -7.49
N ILE A 104 -0.31 -13.69 -7.00
CA ILE A 104 -0.75 -12.45 -7.63
C ILE A 104 0.22 -12.07 -8.75
N HIS A 105 -0.31 -11.94 -9.97
CA HIS A 105 0.41 -11.31 -11.06
C HIS A 105 0.46 -9.79 -10.84
N TRP A 106 1.53 -9.31 -10.21
CA TRP A 106 1.81 -7.89 -9.94
C TRP A 106 1.95 -7.00 -11.20
N ARG A 107 1.80 -7.56 -12.41
CA ARG A 107 1.90 -6.86 -13.71
C ARG A 107 1.01 -5.61 -13.83
N VAL A 108 -0.03 -5.47 -12.99
CA VAL A 108 -0.92 -4.29 -13.00
C VAL A 108 -0.26 -3.06 -12.35
N PHE A 109 0.83 -3.23 -11.58
CA PHE A 109 1.48 -2.14 -10.83
C PHE A 109 2.92 -1.85 -11.25
N CYS A 110 3.48 -2.54 -12.26
CA CYS A 110 4.85 -2.30 -12.75
C CYS A 110 4.80 -1.50 -14.07
N PRO A 111 5.34 -0.26 -14.14
CA PRO A 111 5.36 0.54 -15.37
C PRO A 111 6.29 -0.01 -16.47
N ALA A 112 7.23 -0.89 -16.12
CA ALA A 112 8.14 -1.53 -17.06
C ALA A 112 7.69 -2.98 -17.33
N GLY A 113 7.43 -3.27 -18.61
CA GLY A 113 6.87 -4.53 -19.09
C GLY A 113 7.49 -5.78 -18.47
N GLY A 114 6.64 -6.59 -17.87
CA GLY A 114 6.99 -7.92 -17.36
C GLY A 114 7.16 -8.90 -18.50
N GLU A 115 8.35 -8.90 -19.09
CA GLU A 115 8.86 -10.07 -19.79
C GLU A 115 9.97 -10.68 -18.94
N GLU A 116 9.99 -12.01 -18.93
CA GLU A 116 11.05 -12.86 -18.38
C GLU A 116 10.97 -13.19 -16.88
N TRP A 117 11.06 -14.51 -16.59
CA TRP A 117 11.24 -15.19 -15.29
C TRP A 117 9.96 -15.46 -14.46
N LEU A 118 9.54 -16.69 -14.14
CA LEU A 118 10.01 -18.07 -14.32
C LEU A 118 8.75 -18.94 -14.53
N GLY A 119 8.70 -19.77 -15.58
CA GLY A 119 7.64 -20.79 -15.70
C GLY A 119 7.10 -21.10 -17.09
N ALA A 120 7.62 -20.48 -18.16
CA ALA A 120 7.33 -20.96 -19.51
C ALA A 120 8.19 -22.20 -19.81
N ASP A 121 7.71 -23.37 -19.40
CA ASP A 121 7.53 -24.55 -20.28
C ASP A 121 7.38 -25.81 -19.42
N MET A 122 6.14 -26.14 -19.04
CA MET A 122 5.74 -27.50 -18.64
C MET A 122 4.33 -27.78 -19.14
N SER A 123 4.04 -27.52 -20.43
CA SER A 123 2.80 -27.97 -21.09
C SER A 123 2.91 -27.93 -22.61
N LYS A 124 3.95 -28.54 -23.19
CA LYS A 124 3.89 -29.05 -24.57
C LYS A 124 4.59 -30.40 -24.71
N ALA A 125 4.08 -31.40 -23.98
CA ALA A 125 4.16 -32.77 -24.47
C ALA A 125 3.20 -32.91 -25.66
N LYS A 126 3.77 -32.85 -26.87
CA LYS A 126 3.12 -33.00 -28.18
C LYS A 126 2.12 -34.17 -28.21
N LYS A 127 0.88 -33.88 -28.60
CA LYS A 127 0.13 -34.78 -29.50
C LYS A 127 0.75 -34.65 -30.89
N GLY A 128 1.04 -35.78 -31.53
CA GLY A 128 1.41 -35.83 -32.95
C GLY A 128 2.19 -37.09 -33.31
N GLY A 129 1.48 -38.08 -33.83
CA GLY A 129 1.97 -39.37 -34.31
C GLY A 129 0.81 -40.33 -34.45
#